data_AF-A0A8W8NC68-F1
#
_entry.id   AF-A0A8W8NC68-F1
#
_cell.length_a   1.000
_cell.length_b   1.000
_cell.length_c   1.000
_cell.angle_alpha   90.00
_cell.angle_beta   90.00
_cell.angle_gamma   90.00
#
_symmetry.space_group_name_H-M   'P 1'
#
loop_
_entity.id
_entity.type
_entity.pdbx_description
1 polymer ?
#
loop_
_entity_poly.entity_id
_entity_poly.type
_entity_poly.pdbx_seq_one_letter_code
_entity_poly.pdbx_strand_id
1 'polypeptide(L)'
;MSIWARTQQLPQDKLKHVSNLYETSQIPIEVRHYFAEWIEEQPWGQIDENNPSQRDQIFAQQVVQKLIAELESRAVELPQQNEYFLLRIKFQDVAHQFRTHYAQNPMELVRIFKRNLAMEESLLRQHENPDASVRFSIFSVLH
;
A
#
# COMPACT_ATOMS: atom_id res chain seq x y z
N MET A 1 -5.06 -15.03 -4.05
CA MET A 1 -5.99 -13.92 -3.72
C MET A 1 -5.18 -12.86 -3.03
N SER A 2 -5.21 -11.61 -3.52
CA SER A 2 -4.38 -10.52 -3.00
C SER A 2 -4.70 -10.23 -1.52
N ILE A 3 -3.74 -9.66 -0.79
CA ILE A 3 -3.92 -9.10 0.55
C ILE A 3 -5.09 -8.11 0.51
N TRP A 4 -5.14 -7.25 -0.51
CA TRP A 4 -6.23 -6.30 -0.67
C TRP A 4 -7.62 -6.93 -0.76
N ALA A 5 -7.78 -7.96 -1.60
CA ALA A 5 -9.05 -8.64 -1.76
C ALA A 5 -9.53 -9.28 -0.44
N ARG A 6 -8.60 -9.78 0.38
CA ARG A 6 -8.91 -10.29 1.74
C ARG A 6 -9.27 -9.15 2.67
N THR A 7 -8.54 -8.03 2.62
CA THR A 7 -8.78 -6.83 3.43
C THR A 7 -10.18 -6.26 3.20
N GLN A 8 -10.66 -6.26 1.95
CA GLN A 8 -12.01 -5.80 1.60
C GLN A 8 -13.13 -6.67 2.16
N GLN A 9 -12.85 -7.90 2.59
CA GLN A 9 -13.82 -8.82 3.20
C GLN A 9 -13.89 -8.68 4.72
N LEU A 10 -13.06 -7.81 5.32
CA LEU A 10 -13.06 -7.59 6.75
C LEU A 10 -14.38 -6.97 7.24
N PRO A 11 -14.76 -7.20 8.51
CA PRO A 11 -15.87 -6.51 9.15
C PRO A 11 -15.74 -4.98 9.11
N GLN A 12 -16.87 -4.27 9.16
CA GLN A 12 -16.93 -2.81 8.95
C GLN A 12 -16.08 -2.00 9.95
N ASP A 13 -15.97 -2.46 11.19
CA ASP A 13 -15.10 -1.85 12.22
C ASP A 13 -13.62 -1.90 11.80
N LYS A 14 -13.17 -3.02 11.24
CA LYS A 14 -11.79 -3.18 10.73
C LYS A 14 -11.57 -2.42 9.42
N LEU A 15 -12.58 -2.36 8.54
CA LEU A 15 -12.49 -1.54 7.33
C LEU A 15 -12.33 -0.05 7.63
N LYS A 16 -12.90 0.46 8.72
CA LYS A 16 -12.63 1.84 9.19
C LYS A 16 -11.16 2.04 9.54
N HIS A 17 -10.51 1.05 10.15
CA HIS A 17 -9.07 1.13 10.44
C HIS A 17 -8.24 1.18 9.14
N VAL A 18 -8.64 0.40 8.13
CA VAL A 18 -8.02 0.45 6.80
C VAL A 18 -8.23 1.83 6.15
N SER A 19 -9.44 2.41 6.23
CA SER A 19 -9.71 3.77 5.72
C SER A 19 -8.79 4.80 6.39
N ASN A 20 -8.74 4.81 7.72
CA ASN A 20 -7.92 5.74 8.49
C ASN A 20 -6.41 5.59 8.17
N LEU A 21 -5.95 4.37 7.91
CA LEU A 21 -4.58 4.10 7.48
C LEU A 21 -4.26 4.84 6.17
N TYR A 22 -5.16 4.80 5.19
CA TYR A 22 -4.96 5.45 3.90
C TYR A 22 -5.25 6.95 3.91
N GLU A 23 -6.12 7.44 4.80
CA GLU A 23 -6.32 8.89 5.02
C GLU A 23 -5.07 9.57 5.58
N THR A 24 -4.31 8.86 6.42
CA THR A 24 -3.05 9.34 6.99
C THR A 24 -1.82 8.99 6.17
N SER A 25 -1.96 8.15 5.14
CA SER A 25 -0.88 7.77 4.24
C SER A 25 -0.72 8.78 3.11
N GLN A 26 0.51 9.00 2.67
CA GLN A 26 0.80 9.76 1.44
C GLN A 26 0.44 8.98 0.16
N ILE A 27 -0.06 7.74 0.29
CA ILE A 27 -0.52 6.92 -0.81
C ILE A 27 -2.05 6.93 -0.83
N PRO A 28 -2.69 7.44 -1.89
CA PRO A 28 -4.14 7.43 -2.01
C PRO A 28 -4.71 6.00 -2.05
N ILE A 29 -5.89 5.81 -1.48
CA ILE A 29 -6.56 4.50 -1.44
C ILE A 29 -6.89 3.97 -2.84
N GLU A 30 -7.10 4.86 -3.82
CA GLU A 30 -7.32 4.46 -5.22
C GLU A 30 -6.07 3.79 -5.80
N VAL A 31 -4.87 4.28 -5.48
CA VAL A 31 -3.63 3.62 -5.91
C VAL A 31 -3.52 2.25 -5.28
N ARG A 32 -3.79 2.14 -3.96
CA ARG A 32 -3.78 0.85 -3.28
C ARG A 32 -4.76 -0.14 -3.92
N HIS A 33 -5.96 0.33 -4.26
CA HIS A 33 -7.04 -0.50 -4.79
C HIS A 33 -6.78 -0.96 -6.22
N TYR A 34 -6.46 -0.04 -7.14
CA TYR A 34 -6.36 -0.36 -8.57
C TYR A 34 -5.03 -1.01 -8.95
N PHE A 35 -3.99 -0.87 -8.12
CA PHE A 35 -2.66 -1.43 -8.34
C PHE A 35 -2.31 -2.49 -7.29
N ALA A 36 -3.30 -3.08 -6.63
CA ALA A 36 -3.10 -4.02 -5.54
C ALA A 36 -2.16 -5.17 -5.92
N GLU A 37 -2.42 -5.81 -7.06
CA GLU A 37 -1.63 -6.94 -7.56
C GLU A 37 -0.19 -6.51 -7.85
N TRP A 38 -0.01 -5.44 -8.64
CA TRP A 38 1.32 -4.90 -8.95
C TRP A 38 2.12 -4.55 -7.68
N ILE A 39 1.48 -3.90 -6.69
CA ILE A 39 2.12 -3.56 -5.42
C ILE A 39 2.55 -4.82 -4.68
N GLU A 40 1.70 -5.83 -4.59
CA GLU A 40 1.96 -7.04 -3.81
C GLU A 40 2.99 -7.99 -4.46
N GLU A 41 3.18 -7.91 -5.77
CA GLU A 41 4.18 -8.72 -6.51
C GLU A 41 5.63 -8.26 -6.30
N GLN A 42 5.85 -7.04 -5.81
CA GLN A 42 7.20 -6.53 -5.62
C GLN A 42 7.94 -7.28 -4.50
N PRO A 43 9.26 -7.50 -4.63
CA PRO A 43 10.06 -8.25 -3.65
C PRO A 43 10.41 -7.43 -2.39
N TRP A 44 9.41 -6.86 -1.72
CA TRP A 44 9.60 -5.96 -0.56
C TRP A 44 10.45 -6.54 0.57
N GLY A 45 10.37 -7.85 0.78
CA GLY A 45 11.14 -8.57 1.80
C GLY A 45 12.64 -8.68 1.52
N GLN A 46 13.08 -8.39 0.29
CA GLN A 46 14.51 -8.42 -0.08
C GLN A 46 15.23 -7.09 0.14
N ILE A 47 14.50 -6.06 0.59
CA ILE A 47 15.01 -4.69 0.73
C ILE A 47 15.20 -4.39 2.21
N ASP A 48 16.36 -3.85 2.57
CA ASP A 48 16.59 -3.27 3.89
C ASP A 48 16.41 -1.74 3.82
N GLU A 49 15.26 -1.25 4.28
CA GLU A 49 14.97 0.19 4.31
C GLU A 49 15.68 0.96 5.44
N ASN A 50 16.23 0.26 6.44
CA ASN A 50 16.91 0.87 7.59
C ASN A 50 18.39 1.09 7.31
N ASN A 51 19.00 0.20 6.51
CA ASN A 51 20.36 0.32 6.04
C ASN A 51 20.47 -0.05 4.54
N PRO A 52 19.96 0.82 3.64
CA PRO A 52 19.80 0.48 2.23
C PRO A 52 21.15 0.40 1.52
N SER A 53 21.42 -0.77 0.94
CA SER A 53 22.55 -0.97 0.03
C SER A 53 22.35 -0.19 -1.28
N GLN A 54 23.40 -0.08 -2.10
CA GLN A 54 23.29 0.54 -3.43
C GLN A 54 22.23 -0.16 -4.31
N ARG A 55 22.11 -1.49 -4.18
CA ARG A 55 21.08 -2.27 -4.88
C ARG A 55 19.67 -1.85 -4.46
N ASP A 56 19.46 -1.64 -3.16
CA ASP A 56 18.16 -1.24 -2.62
C ASP A 56 17.75 0.15 -3.09
N GLN A 57 18.70 1.08 -3.17
CA GLN A 57 18.46 2.42 -3.71
C GLN A 57 18.05 2.39 -5.19
N ILE A 58 18.74 1.58 -6.00
CA ILE A 58 18.40 1.37 -7.43
C ILE A 58 17.01 0.74 -7.54
N PHE A 59 16.71 -0.27 -6.73
CA PHE A 59 15.40 -0.90 -6.72
C PHE A 59 14.30 0.11 -6.36
N ALA A 60 14.50 0.94 -5.33
CA ALA A 60 13.53 1.96 -4.95
C ALA A 60 13.27 2.96 -6.09
N GLN A 61 14.32 3.41 -6.79
CA GLN A 61 14.16 4.26 -7.98
C GLN A 61 13.34 3.57 -9.07
N GLN A 62 13.62 2.30 -9.35
CA GLN A 62 12.89 1.51 -10.34
C GLN A 62 11.42 1.33 -9.95
N VAL A 63 11.12 1.09 -8.67
CA VAL A 63 9.74 0.98 -8.18
C VAL A 63 8.97 2.27 -8.40
N VAL A 64 9.56 3.42 -8.03
CA VAL A 64 8.92 4.73 -8.26
C VAL A 64 8.63 4.93 -9.74
N GLN A 65 9.62 4.70 -10.61
CA GLN A 65 9.47 4.90 -12.06
C GLN A 65 8.42 3.96 -12.66
N LYS A 66 8.43 2.68 -12.28
CA LYS A 66 7.46 1.70 -12.75
C LYS A 66 6.05 2.04 -12.27
N LEU A 67 5.87 2.42 -11.00
CA LEU A 67 4.55 2.80 -10.49
C LEU A 67 3.98 4.02 -11.23
N ILE A 68 4.82 5.02 -11.52
CA ILE A 68 4.41 6.18 -12.32
C ILE A 68 3.97 5.72 -13.72
N ALA A 69 4.73 4.83 -14.36
CA ALA A 69 4.37 4.30 -15.68
C ALA A 69 3.05 3.49 -15.65
N GLU A 70 2.84 2.68 -14.62
CA GLU A 70 1.59 1.94 -14.41
C GLU A 70 0.40 2.88 -14.22
N LEU A 71 0.56 3.95 -13.42
CA LEU A 71 -0.47 4.98 -13.22
C LEU A 71 -0.83 5.67 -14.54
N GLU A 72 0.19 6.07 -15.31
CA GLU A 72 0.02 6.72 -16.61
C GLU A 72 -0.64 5.78 -17.62
N SER A 73 -0.20 4.51 -17.72
CA SER A 73 -0.79 3.50 -18.62
C SER A 73 -2.24 3.24 -18.26
N ARG A 74 -2.53 3.00 -16.98
CA ARG A 74 -3.88 2.72 -16.52
C ARG A 74 -4.82 3.91 -16.77
N ALA A 75 -4.36 5.15 -16.60
CA ALA A 75 -5.15 6.33 -16.92
C ALA A 75 -5.56 6.40 -18.40
N VAL A 76 -4.70 5.93 -19.30
CA VAL A 76 -4.96 5.88 -20.75
C VAL A 76 -5.86 4.70 -21.14
N GLU A 77 -5.67 3.54 -20.51
CA GLU A 77 -6.44 2.31 -20.78
C GLU A 77 -7.89 2.38 -20.28
N LEU A 78 -8.17 3.19 -19.26
CA LEU A 78 -9.52 3.35 -18.72
C LEU A 78 -10.50 3.83 -19.81
N PRO A 79 -11.72 3.25 -19.89
CA PRO A 79 -12.72 3.65 -20.88
C PRO A 79 -12.99 5.15 -20.84
N GLN A 80 -13.18 5.77 -22.02
CA GLN A 80 -13.43 7.22 -22.13
C GLN A 80 -14.80 7.68 -21.59
N GLN A 81 -15.60 6.76 -21.06
CA GLN A 81 -16.87 7.04 -20.40
C GLN A 81 -16.71 8.02 -19.23
N ASN A 82 -17.79 8.76 -18.93
CA ASN A 82 -17.80 9.79 -17.90
C ASN A 82 -17.53 9.24 -16.49
N GLU A 83 -17.88 7.99 -16.20
CA GLU A 83 -17.72 7.40 -14.86
C GLU A 83 -16.24 7.29 -14.43
N TYR A 84 -15.32 7.14 -15.39
CA TYR A 84 -13.88 7.02 -15.11
C TYR A 84 -13.14 8.35 -15.24
N PHE A 85 -13.80 9.45 -15.60
CA PHE A 85 -13.15 10.74 -15.83
C PHE A 85 -12.34 11.21 -14.62
N LEU A 86 -12.95 11.18 -13.43
CA LEU A 86 -12.29 11.58 -12.19
C LEU A 86 -11.12 10.64 -11.84
N LEU A 87 -11.26 9.35 -12.11
CA LEU A 87 -10.21 8.37 -11.82
C LEU A 87 -8.99 8.56 -12.72
N ARG A 88 -9.19 8.87 -14.01
CA ARG A 88 -8.09 9.19 -14.94
C ARG A 88 -7.32 10.43 -14.48
N ILE A 89 -8.01 11.50 -14.10
CA ILE A 89 -7.37 12.71 -13.54
C ILE A 89 -6.61 12.35 -12.28
N LYS A 90 -7.22 11.60 -11.36
CA LYS A 90 -6.58 11.17 -10.11
C LYS A 90 -5.28 10.42 -10.38
N PHE A 91 -5.25 9.48 -11.31
CA PHE A 91 -4.02 8.74 -11.62
C PHE A 91 -2.94 9.62 -12.25
N GLN A 92 -3.31 10.54 -13.14
CA GLN A 92 -2.36 11.50 -13.72
C GLN A 92 -1.78 12.45 -12.65
N ASP A 93 -2.62 12.97 -11.77
CA ASP A 93 -2.20 13.85 -10.68
C ASP A 93 -1.25 13.12 -9.72
N VAL A 94 -1.59 11.88 -9.34
CA VAL A 94 -0.76 11.09 -8.44
C VAL A 94 0.58 10.72 -9.10
N ALA A 95 0.59 10.37 -10.39
CA ALA A 95 1.83 10.13 -11.13
C ALA A 95 2.74 11.36 -11.12
N HIS A 96 2.18 12.56 -11.33
CA HIS A 96 2.93 13.81 -11.24
C HIS A 96 3.46 14.09 -9.83
N GLN A 97 2.63 13.90 -8.80
CA GLN A 97 3.01 14.06 -7.40
C GLN A 97 4.14 13.09 -7.03
N PHE A 98 4.06 11.83 -7.44
CA PHE A 98 5.09 10.83 -7.12
C PHE A 98 6.41 11.16 -7.80
N ARG A 99 6.37 11.67 -9.05
CA ARG A 99 7.55 12.10 -9.79
C ARG A 99 8.30 13.24 -9.10
N THR A 100 7.58 14.15 -8.44
CA THR A 100 8.19 15.28 -7.73
C THR A 100 8.59 14.91 -6.30
N HIS A 101 7.70 14.24 -5.57
CA HIS A 101 7.87 13.94 -4.14
C HIS A 101 8.97 12.89 -3.88
N TYR A 102 9.03 11.84 -4.70
CA TYR A 102 9.99 10.74 -4.50
C TYR A 102 11.26 10.86 -5.35
N ALA A 103 11.45 11.98 -6.07
CA ALA A 103 12.64 12.20 -6.91
C ALA A 103 13.95 12.11 -6.13
N GLN A 104 13.98 12.71 -4.93
CA GLN A 104 15.18 12.79 -4.09
C GLN A 104 15.28 11.64 -3.09
N ASN A 105 14.14 11.05 -2.71
CA ASN A 105 14.05 10.01 -1.69
C ASN A 105 13.10 8.88 -2.09
N PRO A 106 13.46 8.06 -3.10
CA PRO A 106 12.60 6.97 -3.58
C PRO A 106 12.38 5.88 -2.53
N MET A 107 13.28 5.75 -1.55
CA MET A 107 13.16 4.77 -0.46
C MET A 107 11.97 5.06 0.46
N GLU A 108 11.51 6.31 0.54
CA GLU A 108 10.32 6.68 1.31
C GLU A 108 9.07 5.95 0.80
N LEU A 109 8.90 5.86 -0.52
CA LEU A 109 7.80 5.10 -1.12
C LEU A 109 7.82 3.63 -0.69
N VAL A 110 9.01 3.01 -0.70
CA VAL A 110 9.21 1.62 -0.27
C VAL A 110 8.81 1.45 1.19
N ARG A 111 9.25 2.36 2.08
CA ARG A 111 8.88 2.34 3.51
C ARG A 111 7.38 2.43 3.70
N ILE A 112 6.71 3.33 2.98
CA ILE A 112 5.26 3.50 3.10
C ILE A 112 4.53 2.24 2.65
N PHE A 113 4.90 1.63 1.53
CA PHE A 113 4.28 0.38 1.08
C PHE A 113 4.52 -0.77 2.05
N LYS A 114 5.75 -1.00 2.50
CA LYS A 114 6.07 -2.04 3.48
C LYS A 114 5.25 -1.87 4.75
N ARG A 115 5.19 -0.64 5.28
CA ARG A 115 4.41 -0.30 6.46
C ARG A 115 2.91 -0.57 6.25
N ASN A 116 2.34 -0.10 5.15
CA ASN A 116 0.91 -0.27 4.88
C ASN A 116 0.53 -1.75 4.72
N LEU A 117 1.31 -2.51 3.94
CA LEU A 117 1.09 -3.95 3.75
C LEU A 117 1.21 -4.71 5.07
N ALA A 118 2.21 -4.41 5.89
CA ALA A 118 2.37 -5.03 7.20
C ALA A 118 1.17 -4.75 8.13
N MET A 119 0.61 -3.53 8.08
CA MET A 119 -0.59 -3.19 8.86
C MET A 119 -1.82 -3.93 8.36
N GLU A 120 -2.03 -4.03 7.05
CA GLU A 120 -3.14 -4.82 6.48
C GLU A 120 -3.04 -6.30 6.88
N GLU A 121 -1.86 -6.90 6.77
CA GLU A 121 -1.64 -8.27 7.22
C GLU A 121 -1.88 -8.45 8.72
N SER A 122 -1.52 -7.45 9.55
CA SER A 122 -1.80 -7.48 10.98
C SER A 122 -3.30 -7.48 11.25
N LEU A 123 -4.07 -6.63 10.55
CA LEU A 123 -5.54 -6.58 10.66
C LEU A 123 -6.20 -7.89 10.22
N LEU A 124 -5.71 -8.50 9.14
CA LEU A 124 -6.15 -9.82 8.67
C LEU A 124 -5.85 -10.90 9.69
N ARG A 125 -4.62 -10.96 10.22
CA ARG A 125 -4.24 -11.93 11.26
C ARG A 125 -5.09 -11.81 12.52
N GLN A 126 -5.37 -10.59 12.96
CA GLN A 126 -6.26 -10.34 14.10
C GLN A 126 -7.71 -10.75 13.82
N HIS A 127 -8.13 -10.84 12.55
CA HIS A 127 -9.47 -11.31 12.18
C HIS A 127 -9.55 -12.82 12.12
N GLU A 128 -8.54 -13.46 11.54
CA GLU A 128 -8.47 -14.91 11.39
C GLU A 128 -8.18 -15.62 12.72
N ASN A 129 -7.41 -14.99 13.62
CA ASN A 129 -7.05 -15.53 14.93
C ASN A 129 -7.43 -14.57 16.08
N PRO A 130 -8.74 -14.44 16.42
CA PRO A 130 -9.17 -13.60 17.54
C PRO A 130 -8.62 -14.08 18.90
N ASP A 131 -8.37 -15.39 19.06
CA ASP A 131 -7.90 -16.00 20.32
C ASP A 131 -6.44 -15.68 20.70
N ALA A 132 -5.61 -15.26 19.74
CA ALA A 132 -4.23 -14.85 20.04
C ALA A 132 -4.18 -13.50 20.79
N SER A 133 -5.19 -12.64 20.60
CA SER A 133 -5.30 -11.35 21.27
C SER A 133 -5.71 -11.50 22.74
N VAL A 134 -6.52 -12.51 23.07
CA VAL A 134 -7.00 -12.76 24.45
C VAL A 134 -5.92 -13.36 25.35
N ARG A 135 -5.01 -14.17 24.80
CA ARG A 135 -3.94 -14.80 25.59
C ARG A 135 -2.93 -13.80 26.17
N PHE A 136 -2.66 -12.68 25.49
CA PHE A 136 -1.77 -11.64 26.03
C PHE A 136 -2.40 -10.86 27.19
N SER A 137 -3.73 -10.70 27.18
CA SER A 137 -4.45 -9.99 28.25
C SER A 137 -4.56 -10.81 29.54
N ILE A 138 -4.61 -12.14 29.45
CA ILE A 138 -4.69 -13.01 30.64
C ILE A 138 -3.32 -13.11 31.33
N PHE A 139 -2.21 -13.12 30.58
CA PHE A 139 -0.87 -13.19 31.18
C PHE A 139 -0.41 -11.87 31.84
N SER A 140 -1.00 -10.73 31.48
CA SER A 140 -0.63 -9.42 32.05
C SER A 140 -1.40 -9.05 33.34
N VAL A 141 -2.34 -9.91 33.78
CA VAL A 141 -3.15 -9.69 35.01
C VAL A 141 -2.74 -10.67 36.13
N LEU A 142 -1.71 -11.49 35.91
CA LEU A 142 -1.26 -12.55 36.85
C LEU A 142 0.18 -12.37 37.36
N HIS A 143 0.69 -11.15 37.45
CA HIS A 143 1.87 -10.77 38.25
C HIS A 143 1.65 -9.41 38.90
#